data_AF-A0A7X7F261-F1
#
_entry.id   AF-A0A7X7F261-F1
#
_cell.length_a   1.000
_cell.length_b   1.000
_cell.length_c   1.000
_cell.angle_alpha   90.00
_cell.angle_beta   90.00
_cell.angle_gamma   90.00
#
_symmetry.space_group_name_H-M   'P 1'
#
loop_
_entity.id
_entity.type
_entity.pdbx_description
1 polymer ?
#
loop_
_entity_poly.entity_id
_entity_poly.type
_entity_poly.pdbx_seq_one_letter_code
_entity_poly.pdbx_strand_id
1 'polypeptide(L)' 'ALVDESGNVTCYVTPSPGMNLRHYEQRTVGITGTRGYIPEQRAPHVMARHIDVLEGRTLR' A
#
# COMPACT_ATOMS: atom_id res chain seq x y z
N ALA A 1 -6.31 -0.12 2.33
CA ALA A 1 -5.10 0.12 3.15
C ALA A 1 -4.22 -1.12 3.10
N LEU A 2 -2.95 -1.04 3.48
CA LEU A 2 -2.15 -2.24 3.75
C LEU A 2 -2.63 -2.87 5.05
N VAL A 3 -2.75 -4.19 5.04
CA VAL A 3 -3.19 -4.98 6.18
C VAL A 3 -2.17 -6.08 6.46
N ASP A 4 -2.11 -6.53 7.71
CA ASP A 4 -1.39 -7.76 8.06
C ASP A 4 -2.24 -9.01 7.78
N GLU A 5 -1.69 -10.19 8.07
CA GLU A 5 -2.35 -11.49 7.88
C GLU A 5 -3.62 -11.66 8.73
N SER A 6 -3.77 -10.89 9.81
CA SER A 6 -4.94 -10.88 10.68
C SER A 6 -5.99 -9.86 10.22
N GLY A 7 -5.73 -9.11 9.15
CA GLY A 7 -6.62 -8.08 8.60
C GLY A 7 -6.51 -6.72 9.30
N ASN A 8 -5.56 -6.53 10.22
CA ASN A 8 -5.37 -5.24 10.88
C ASN A 8 -4.68 -4.26 9.93
N VAL A 9 -5.15 -3.01 9.91
CA VAL A 9 -4.54 -1.96 9.10
C VAL A 9 -3.16 -1.61 9.64
N THR A 10 -2.13 -1.79 8.82
CA THR A 10 -0.74 -1.46 9.16
C THR A 10 -0.32 -0.11 8.59
N CYS A 11 -0.85 0.28 7.44
CA CYS A 11 -0.54 1.56 6.81
C CYS A 11 -1.61 1.99 5.79
N TYR A 12 -1.98 3.26 5.80
CA TYR A 12 -2.80 3.82 4.73
C TYR A 12 -1.98 4.06 3.47
N VAL A 13 -2.62 3.92 2.32
CA VAL A 13 -1.99 4.12 1.01
C VAL A 13 -2.77 5.17 0.26
N THR A 14 -2.08 6.19 -0.23
CA THR A 14 -2.63 7.22 -1.11
C THR A 14 -2.02 7.05 -2.49
N PRO A 15 -2.80 6.94 -3.57
CA PRO A 15 -2.24 6.85 -4.91
C PRO A 15 -1.59 8.18 -5.31
N SER A 16 -0.45 8.12 -6.00
CA SER A 16 0.00 9.26 -6.81
C SER A 16 -1.00 9.51 -7.97
N PRO A 17 -1.08 10.73 -8.51
CA PRO A 17 -1.96 11.04 -9.63
C PRO A 17 -1.78 10.05 -10.80
N GLY A 18 -2.90 9.57 -11.35
CA GLY A 18 -2.91 8.61 -12.46
C GLY A 18 -2.72 7.13 -12.06
N MET A 19 -2.49 6.83 -10.79
CA MET A 19 -2.37 5.44 -10.32
C MET A 19 -3.72 4.88 -9.86
N ASN A 20 -4.11 3.73 -10.41
CA ASN A 20 -5.29 2.98 -9.96
C ASN A 20 -4.86 1.85 -9.01
N LEU A 21 -5.26 1.95 -7.74
CA LEU A 21 -4.93 0.94 -6.72
C LEU A 21 -5.84 -0.30 -6.75
N ARG A 22 -6.99 -0.22 -7.43
CA ARG A 22 -8.01 -1.28 -7.40
C ARG A 22 -7.51 -2.62 -7.93
N HIS A 23 -6.60 -2.60 -8.89
CA HIS A 23 -5.99 -3.82 -9.46
C HIS A 23 -5.06 -4.57 -8.49
N TYR A 24 -4.74 -3.95 -7.34
CA TYR A 24 -3.85 -4.50 -6.32
C TYR A 24 -4.59 -4.89 -5.04
N GLU A 25 -5.91 -4.69 -4.98
CA GLU A 25 -6.72 -5.15 -3.86
C GLU A 25 -6.63 -6.67 -3.72
N GLN A 26 -6.59 -7.15 -2.47
CA GLN A 26 -6.51 -8.58 -2.12
C GLN A 26 -5.24 -9.29 -2.59
N ARG A 27 -4.21 -8.56 -3.00
CA ARG A 27 -2.92 -9.11 -3.43
C ARG A 27 -1.82 -8.76 -2.45
N THR A 28 -0.84 -9.65 -2.33
CA THR A 28 0.39 -9.33 -1.61
C THR A 28 1.26 -8.43 -2.48
N VAL A 29 1.52 -7.21 -2.02
CA VAL A 29 2.24 -6.20 -2.80
C VAL A 29 3.35 -5.52 -2.00
N GLY A 30 4.42 -5.14 -2.70
CA GLY A 30 5.40 -4.17 -2.24
C GLY A 30 5.00 -2.78 -2.73
N ILE A 31 5.11 -1.77 -1.86
CA ILE A 31 4.80 -0.38 -2.20
C ILE A 31 6.04 0.48 -2.02
N THR A 32 6.44 1.15 -3.08
CA THR A 32 7.50 2.18 -3.05
C THR A 32 6.87 3.56 -3.19
N GLY A 33 7.22 4.47 -2.30
CA GLY A 33 6.57 5.77 -2.22
C GLY A 33 7.14 6.69 -1.15
N THR A 34 6.45 7.80 -0.92
CA THR A 34 6.83 8.79 0.09
C THR A 34 5.95 8.61 1.32
N ARG A 35 6.55 8.54 2.51
CA ARG A 35 5.81 8.53 3.77
C ARG A 35 5.25 9.93 4.06
N GLY A 36 4.01 9.98 4.52
CA GLY A 36 3.33 11.20 4.91
C GLY A 36 2.37 10.96 6.07
N TYR A 37 1.55 11.96 6.35
CA TYR A 37 0.53 11.92 7.39
C TYR A 37 -0.80 12.43 6.83
N ILE A 38 -1.89 11.72 7.12
CA ILE A 38 -3.26 12.11 6.78
C ILE A 38 -3.85 12.82 8.00
N PRO A 39 -4.00 14.16 7.99
CA PRO A 39 -4.45 14.91 9.16
C PRO A 39 -5.85 14.49 9.65
N GLU A 40 -6.79 14.24 8.73
CA GLU A 40 -8.18 13.94 9.02
C GLU A 40 -8.34 12.59 9.75
N GLN A 41 -7.45 11.64 9.44
CA GLN A 41 -7.43 10.30 10.06
C GLN A 41 -6.42 10.22 11.21
N ARG A 42 -5.65 11.29 11.43
CA ARG A 42 -4.54 11.35 12.37
C ARG A 42 -3.57 10.15 12.23
N ALA A 43 -3.35 9.71 10.99
CA ALA A 43 -2.66 8.45 10.70
C ALA A 43 -1.50 8.61 9.70
N PRO A 44 -0.42 7.83 9.83
CA PRO A 44 0.63 7.77 8.82
C PRO A 44 0.11 7.10 7.55
N HIS A 45 0.63 7.53 6.40
CA HIS A 45 0.37 6.88 5.12
C HIS A 45 1.61 6.84 4.23
N VAL A 46 1.54 6.03 3.18
CA VAL A 46 2.48 6.08 2.07
C VAL A 46 1.76 6.57 0.83
N MET A 47 2.28 7.65 0.22
CA MET A 47 1.90 8.02 -1.13
C MET A 47 2.62 7.10 -2.12
N ALA A 48 1.89 6.14 -2.68
CA ALA A 48 2.40 5.12 -3.59
C ALA A 48 2.83 5.74 -4.93
N ARG A 49 4.06 5.45 -5.36
CA ARG A 49 4.60 5.82 -6.68
C ARG A 49 4.85 4.60 -7.56
N HIS A 50 5.10 3.45 -6.95
CA HIS A 50 5.26 2.18 -7.62
C HIS A 50 4.71 1.04 -6.77
N ILE A 51 4.16 0.02 -7.42
CA ILE A 51 3.60 -1.16 -6.76
C ILE A 51 4.11 -2.40 -7.48
N ASP A 52 4.75 -3.28 -6.71
CA ASP A 52 5.20 -4.59 -7.16
C ASP A 52 4.24 -5.64 -6.62
N VAL A 53 3.70 -6.51 -7.47
CA VAL A 53 2.97 -7.68 -6.98
C VAL A 53 3.96 -8.76 -6.62
N LEU A 54 3.85 -9.29 -5.40
CA LEU A 54 4.77 -10.27 -4.84
C LEU A 54 4.26 -11.71 -4.97
N GLU A 55 3.00 -11.90 -5.40
CA GLU A 55 2.42 -13.22 -5.68
C GLU A 55 3.30 -14.00 -6.68
N GLY A 56 3.75 -15.19 -6.30
CA GLY A 56 4.61 -16.05 -7.12
C GLY A 56 6.11 -15.75 -7.07
N ARG A 57 6.53 -14.67 -6.39
CA ARG A 57 7.95 -14.43 -6.10
C ARG A 57 8.28 -15.06 -4.76
N THR A 58 8.60 -16.36 -4.76
CA THR A 58 9.36 -16.94 -3.65
C THR A 58 10.63 -16.11 -3.53
N LEU A 59 10.74 -15.29 -2.47
CA LEU A 59 12.03 -14.79 -2.03
C LEU A 59 12.81 -16.02 -1.61
N ARG A 60 13.58 -16.58 -2.54
CA ARG A 60 14.62 -17.57 -2.27
C ARG A 60 15.88 -16.84 -1.84
#